data_AF-A0A1X2I3U7-F1
#
_entry.id   AF-A0A1X2I3U7-F1
#
_cell.length_a   1.000
_cell.length_b   1.000
_cell.length_c   1.000
_cell.angle_alpha   90.00
_cell.angle_beta   90.00
_cell.angle_gamma   90.00
#
_symmetry.space_group_name_H-M   'P 1'
#
loop_
_entity.id
_entity.type
_entity.pdbx_description
1 polymer ?
#
loop_
_entity_poly.entity_id
_entity_poly.type
_entity_poly.pdbx_seq_one_letter_code
_entity_poly.pdbx_strand_id
1 'polypeptide(L)' 'MTAAPIETDFQPTFYNPNEIKHRRRISSQQYGILEDEYQINTKPNASKRHYLAELLGMTPRTVQIWFQNKRAKAK' A
#
# COMPACT_ATOMS: atom_id res chain seq x y z
N MET A 1 -17.51 -14.12 37.38
CA MET A 1 -17.49 -13.84 35.93
C MET A 1 -17.92 -12.40 35.75
N THR A 2 -16.97 -11.47 35.62
CA THR A 2 -17.26 -10.05 35.39
C THR A 2 -16.44 -9.62 34.18
N ALA A 3 -17.14 -9.16 33.14
CA ALA A 3 -16.56 -8.80 31.85
C ALA A 3 -15.55 -7.66 31.98
N ALA A 4 -14.39 -7.80 31.35
CA ALA A 4 -13.39 -6.75 31.22
C ALA A 4 -13.95 -5.61 30.33
N PRO A 5 -13.68 -4.34 30.66
CA PRO A 5 -14.06 -3.24 29.79
C PRO A 5 -13.27 -3.33 28.49
N ILE A 6 -13.98 -3.23 27.36
CA ILE A 6 -13.39 -2.97 26.05
C ILE A 6 -12.75 -1.58 26.09
N GLU A 7 -11.48 -1.51 26.48
CA GLU A 7 -10.64 -0.34 26.22
C GLU A 7 -10.64 -0.12 24.72
N THR A 8 -11.49 0.81 24.29
CA THR A 8 -11.47 1.32 22.94
C THR A 8 -10.16 2.09 22.84
N ASP A 9 -9.14 1.42 22.31
CA ASP A 9 -7.85 1.98 21.92
C ASP A 9 -8.05 2.97 20.77
N PHE A 10 -8.79 4.06 21.03
CA PHE A 10 -8.65 5.29 20.28
C PHE A 10 -7.27 5.83 20.67
N GLN A 11 -6.22 5.32 20.02
CA GLN A 11 -4.96 6.04 19.92
C GLN A 11 -5.22 7.18 18.91
N PRO A 12 -5.45 8.43 19.34
CA PRO A 12 -5.28 9.53 18.42
C PRO A 12 -3.83 9.47 17.97
N THR A 13 -3.59 9.00 16.75
CA THR A 13 -2.26 9.08 16.15
C THR A 13 -2.01 10.57 15.96
N PHE A 14 -1.42 11.21 16.98
CA PHE A 14 -0.92 12.56 16.89
C PHE A 14 -0.02 12.56 15.67
N TYR A 15 -0.46 13.24 14.61
CA TYR A 15 0.28 13.35 13.38
C TYR A 15 1.57 14.08 13.73
N ASN A 16 2.65 13.32 13.95
CA ASN A 16 3.98 13.88 14.12
C ASN A 16 4.49 14.22 12.72
N PRO A 17 4.48 15.50 12.29
CA PRO A 17 4.93 15.89 10.96
C PRO A 17 6.42 15.58 10.71
N ASN A 18 7.16 15.23 11.77
CA ASN A 18 8.57 14.88 11.74
C ASN A 18 8.84 13.37 11.70
N GLU A 19 7.79 12.53 11.72
CA GLU A 19 7.96 11.09 11.54
C GLU A 19 8.23 10.80 10.06
N ILE A 20 9.52 10.75 9.70
CA ILE A 20 9.96 10.31 8.39
C ILE A 20 9.57 8.84 8.25
N LYS A 21 8.40 8.58 7.66
CA LYS A 21 7.98 7.23 7.26
C LYS A 21 9.05 6.70 6.32
N HIS A 22 9.86 5.78 6.84
CA HIS A 22 10.96 5.20 6.09
C HIS A 22 10.37 4.54 4.84
N ARG A 23 10.70 5.10 3.68
CA ARG A 23 10.18 4.65 2.40
C ARG A 23 10.71 3.23 2.19
N ARG A 24 9.87 2.22 2.44
CA ARG A 24 10.21 0.83 2.10
C ARG A 24 10.45 0.77 0.59
N ARG A 25 11.67 0.38 0.20
CA ARG A 25 11.96 0.11 -1.20
C ARG A 25 11.25 -1.17 -1.61
N ILE A 26 10.54 -1.11 -2.72
CA ILE A 26 9.97 -2.27 -3.38
C ILE A 26 11.15 -3.10 -3.91
N SER A 27 11.15 -4.41 -3.61
CA SER A 27 12.19 -5.34 -4.10
C SER A 27 12.09 -5.50 -5.63
N SER A 28 13.17 -5.86 -6.32
CA SER A 28 13.14 -6.12 -7.77
C SER A 28 12.11 -7.17 -8.16
N GLN A 29 11.90 -8.21 -7.33
CA GLN A 29 10.85 -9.21 -7.60
C GLN A 29 9.45 -8.59 -7.54
N GLN A 30 9.18 -7.79 -6.51
CA GLN A 30 7.90 -7.11 -6.36
C GLN A 30 7.67 -6.08 -7.49
N TYR A 31 8.75 -5.42 -7.92
CA TYR A 31 8.72 -4.49 -9.05
C TYR A 31 8.36 -5.20 -10.35
N GLY A 32 8.94 -6.37 -10.61
CA GLY A 32 8.64 -7.17 -11.81
C GLY A 32 7.16 -7.53 -11.93
N ILE A 33 6.54 -7.96 -10.83
CA ILE A 33 5.10 -8.29 -10.81
C ILE A 33 4.23 -7.05 -11.08
N LEU A 34 4.57 -5.91 -10.46
CA LEU A 34 3.85 -4.65 -10.69
C LEU A 34 4.01 -4.16 -12.14
N GLU A 35 5.18 -4.35 -12.73
CA GLU A 35 5.45 -4.01 -14.13
C GLU A 35 4.66 -4.90 -15.09
N ASP A 36 4.66 -6.22 -14.88
CA ASP A 36 3.90 -7.18 -15.68
C ASP A 36 2.39 -6.83 -15.68
N GLU A 37 1.84 -6.59 -14.49
CA GLU A 37 0.45 -6.17 -14.33
C GLU A 37 0.17 -4.79 -14.94
N TYR A 38 1.16 -3.89 -14.95
CA TYR A 38 1.04 -2.58 -15.61
C TYR A 38 0.97 -2.69 -17.13
N GLN A 39 1.71 -3.63 -17.73
CA GLN A 39 1.65 -3.90 -19.17
C GLN A 39 0.25 -4.41 -19.58
N ILE A 40 -0.39 -5.20 -18.72
CA ILE A 40 -1.73 -5.74 -18.95
C ILE A 40 -2.81 -4.68 -18.67
N ASN A 41 -2.68 -3.94 -17.56
CA ASN A 41 -3.65 -2.95 -17.12
C ASN A 41 -3.00 -1.75 -16.42
N THR A 42 -2.99 -0.61 -17.11
CA THR A 42 -2.44 0.66 -16.61
C THR A 42 -3.32 1.34 -15.53
N LYS A 43 -4.54 0.85 -15.31
CA LYS A 43 -5.53 1.36 -14.34
C LYS A 43 -6.17 0.18 -13.57
N PRO A 44 -5.44 -0.47 -12.65
CA PRO A 44 -5.99 -1.59 -11.88
C PRO A 44 -7.17 -1.11 -11.02
N ASN A 45 -8.25 -1.89 -11.04
CA ASN A 45 -9.42 -1.66 -10.20
C ASN A 45 -9.11 -1.89 -8.71
N ALA A 46 -10.05 -1.61 -7.82
CA ALA A 46 -9.84 -1.79 -6.38
C ALA A 46 -9.48 -3.25 -6.02
N SER A 47 -10.23 -4.23 -6.54
CA SER A 47 -10.01 -5.65 -6.26
C SER A 47 -8.62 -6.13 -6.71
N LYS A 48 -8.16 -5.72 -7.88
CA LYS A 48 -6.83 -6.05 -8.42
C LYS A 48 -5.72 -5.42 -7.58
N ARG A 49 -5.91 -4.18 -7.10
CA ARG A 49 -4.95 -3.56 -6.17
C ARG A 49 -4.89 -4.27 -4.83
N HIS A 50 -6.02 -4.76 -4.31
CA HIS A 50 -6.04 -5.59 -3.10
C HIS A 50 -5.30 -6.91 -3.32
N TYR A 51 -5.59 -7.61 -4.41
CA TYR A 51 -4.89 -8.84 -4.77
C TYR A 51 -3.37 -8.64 -4.86
N LEU A 52 -2.91 -7.59 -5.53
CA LEU A 52 -1.47 -7.28 -5.63
C LEU A 52 -0.87 -6.89 -4.27
N ALA A 53 -1.63 -6.20 -3.43
CA ALA A 53 -1.19 -5.85 -2.09
C ALA A 53 -0.95 -7.11 -1.25
N GLU A 54 -1.88 -8.07 -1.28
CA GLU A 54 -1.75 -9.35 -0.59
C GLU A 54 -0.59 -10.18 -1.15
N LEU A 55 -0.49 -10.30 -2.48
CA LEU A 55 0.57 -11.06 -3.14
C LEU A 55 1.97 -10.51 -2.83
N LEU A 56 2.11 -9.18 -2.78
CA LEU A 56 3.39 -8.52 -2.60
C LEU A 56 3.71 -8.19 -1.14
N GLY A 57 2.79 -8.47 -0.21
CA GLY A 57 2.93 -8.12 1.21
C GLY A 57 3.00 -6.60 1.46
N MET A 58 2.29 -5.81 0.65
CA MET A 58 2.26 -4.35 0.76
C MET A 58 0.82 -3.85 0.97
N THR A 59 0.65 -2.56 1.21
CA THR A 59 -0.70 -2.00 1.33
C THR A 59 -1.29 -1.66 -0.05
N PRO A 60 -2.62 -1.72 -0.22
CA PRO A 60 -3.29 -1.28 -1.46
C PRO A 60 -2.95 0.16 -1.82
N ARG A 61 -2.64 0.99 -0.82
CA ARG A 61 -2.19 2.37 -0.99
C ARG A 61 -0.80 2.44 -1.64
N THR A 62 0.14 1.60 -1.21
CA THR A 62 1.48 1.52 -1.83
C THR A 62 1.37 1.10 -3.30
N VAL A 63 0.56 0.08 -3.60
CA VAL A 63 0.27 -0.34 -4.99
C VAL A 63 -0.29 0.84 -5.78
N GLN A 64 -1.31 1.54 -5.26
CA GLN A 64 -1.90 2.70 -5.92
C GLN A 64 -0.87 3.80 -6.23
N ILE A 65 -0.02 4.16 -5.26
CA ILE A 65 1.02 5.19 -5.43
C ILE A 65 2.03 4.74 -6.49
N TRP A 66 2.39 3.45 -6.51
CA TRP A 66 3.28 2.91 -7.53
C TRP A 66 2.70 3.08 -8.93
N PHE A 67 1.43 2.70 -9.16
CA PHE A 67 0.76 2.87 -10.45
C PHE A 67 0.63 4.36 -10.84
N GLN A 68 0.37 5.24 -9.87
CA GLN A 68 0.34 6.70 -10.11
C GLN A 68 1.72 7.23 -10.54
N ASN A 69 2.78 6.90 -9.79
CA ASN A 69 4.15 7.31 -10.10
C ASN A 69 4.65 6.73 -11.42
N LYS A 70 4.30 5.47 -11.72
CA LYS A 70 4.65 4.80 -12.97
C LYS A 70 4.06 5.55 -14.17
N ARG A 71 2.78 5.94 -14.09
CA ARG A 71 2.14 6.76 -15.14
C ARG A 71 2.73 8.17 -15.23
N ALA A 72 3.05 8.78 -14.09
CA ALA A 72 3.68 10.11 -14.09
C ALA A 72 5.05 10.10 -14.77
N LYS A 73 5.82 9.00 -14.63
CA LYS A 73 7.11 8.80 -15.30
C LYS A 73 6.98 8.41 -16.79
N ALA A 74 5.82 7.87 -17.19
CA ALA A 74 5.52 7.55 -18.58
C ALA A 74 5.03 8.76 -19.39
N LYS A 75 4.91 9.93 -18.76
CA LYS A 75 4.63 11.22 -19.39
C LYS A 75 5.93 11.99 -19.56
#